data_AF-A0A4Z0RTA6-F1
#
_entry.id   AF-A0A4Z0RTA6-F1
#
_cell.length_a   1.000
_cell.length_b   1.000
_cell.length_c   1.000
_cell.angle_alpha   90.00
_cell.angle_beta   90.00
_cell.angle_gamma   90.00
#
_symmetry.space_group_name_H-M   'P 1'
#
loop_
_entity.id
_entity.type
_entity.pdbx_description
1 polymer ?
#
loop_
_entity_poly.entity_id
_entity_poly.type
_entity_poly.pdbx_seq_one_letter_code
_entity_poly.pdbx_strand_id
1 'polypeptide(L)'
;MVTMWQAFINFWKGYVNFTGRSTRAEFWWMRLWSTIIFFVWLILFVIALVSDSSLISKVDKFSQPNVQGIENWKLMSELLSAPFTFIVVIIGILLALAMFLPNIALTIRRYRDAGTVTWVAWLVWILSLFSHSERIYSNGSMRITLMIGGIFALIGFILSVLPSDTLTGTGFIGRPKAQKLVFKEDYTDSPDDEL
;
A
#
# COMPACT_ATOMS: atom_id res chain seq x y z
N MET A 1 -17.57 -10.71 -13.32
CA MET A 1 -16.29 -9.97 -13.36
C MET A 1 -16.44 -8.72 -12.51
N VAL A 2 -15.49 -8.40 -11.63
CA VAL A 2 -15.61 -7.22 -10.76
C VAL A 2 -15.19 -5.97 -11.53
N THR A 3 -16.05 -4.95 -11.53
CA THR A 3 -15.76 -3.66 -12.18
C THR A 3 -14.84 -2.79 -11.32
N MET A 4 -14.18 -1.82 -11.93
CA MET A 4 -13.29 -0.87 -11.26
C MET A 4 -13.98 -0.11 -10.12
N TRP A 5 -15.24 0.25 -10.29
CA TRP A 5 -16.04 0.93 -9.26
C TRP A 5 -16.46 -0.02 -8.13
N GLN A 6 -16.84 -1.25 -8.47
CA GLN A 6 -17.20 -2.26 -7.47
C GLN A 6 -16.00 -2.59 -6.56
N ALA A 7 -14.79 -2.67 -7.13
CA ALA A 7 -13.57 -2.87 -6.37
C ALA A 7 -13.32 -1.75 -5.34
N PHE A 8 -13.58 -0.50 -5.72
CA PHE A 8 -13.47 0.65 -4.81
C PHE A 8 -14.44 0.54 -3.64
N ILE A 9 -15.71 0.21 -3.91
CA ILE A 9 -16.70 0.01 -2.84
C ILE A 9 -16.29 -1.17 -1.93
N ASN A 10 -15.85 -2.28 -2.51
CA ASN A 10 -15.44 -3.47 -1.76
C ASN A 10 -14.18 -3.23 -0.91
N PHE A 11 -13.28 -2.35 -1.36
CA PHE A 11 -12.11 -1.91 -0.60
C PHE A 11 -12.52 -1.25 0.72
N TRP A 12 -13.42 -0.27 0.65
CA TRP A 12 -13.91 0.43 1.84
C TRP A 12 -14.83 -0.45 2.69
N LYS A 13 -15.70 -1.27 2.11
CA LYS A 13 -16.55 -2.20 2.88
C LYS A 13 -15.74 -3.28 3.61
N GLY A 14 -14.59 -3.68 3.06
CA GLY A 14 -13.73 -4.73 3.59
C GLY A 14 -12.51 -4.21 4.38
N TYR A 15 -12.51 -2.95 4.82
CA TYR A 15 -11.29 -2.29 5.31
C TYR A 15 -10.66 -2.91 6.56
N VAL A 16 -11.46 -3.59 7.40
CA VAL A 16 -11.01 -4.35 8.59
C VAL A 16 -11.20 -5.86 8.44
N ASN A 17 -11.65 -6.33 7.27
CA ASN A 17 -11.86 -7.74 7.03
C ASN A 17 -10.60 -8.39 6.44
N PHE A 18 -9.87 -9.13 7.27
CA PHE A 18 -8.68 -9.87 6.87
C PHE A 18 -8.96 -11.33 6.47
N THR A 19 -10.21 -11.81 6.61
CA THR A 19 -10.60 -13.21 6.45
C THR A 19 -11.36 -13.52 5.17
N GLY A 20 -12.02 -12.54 4.58
CA GLY A 20 -12.77 -12.69 3.33
C GLY A 20 -11.88 -12.95 2.11
N ARG A 21 -12.52 -13.26 0.97
CA ARG A 21 -11.85 -13.35 -0.32
C ARG A 21 -11.82 -12.00 -1.05
N SER A 22 -10.89 -11.89 -1.97
CA SER A 22 -10.70 -10.80 -2.92
C SER A 22 -10.35 -11.39 -4.28
N THR A 23 -11.01 -10.92 -5.32
CA THR A 23 -10.66 -11.31 -6.68
C THR A 23 -9.34 -10.63 -7.10
N ARG A 24 -8.62 -11.22 -8.05
CA ARG A 24 -7.40 -10.57 -8.60
C ARG A 24 -7.72 -9.22 -9.21
N ALA A 25 -8.84 -9.11 -9.90
CA ALA A 25 -9.30 -7.85 -10.49
C ALA A 25 -9.46 -6.76 -9.42
N GLU A 26 -10.07 -7.07 -8.27
CA GLU A 26 -10.21 -6.10 -7.16
C GLU A 26 -8.87 -5.57 -6.67
N PHE A 27 -7.87 -6.45 -6.52
CA PHE A 27 -6.52 -6.05 -6.12
C PHE A 27 -5.90 -5.07 -7.12
N TRP A 28 -5.90 -5.42 -8.41
CA TRP A 28 -5.30 -4.58 -9.45
C TRP A 28 -6.06 -3.28 -9.68
N TRP A 29 -7.38 -3.29 -9.63
CA TRP A 29 -8.19 -2.07 -9.72
C TRP A 29 -7.90 -1.11 -8.57
N MET A 30 -7.75 -1.61 -7.34
CA MET A 30 -7.39 -0.76 -6.20
C MET A 30 -5.95 -0.26 -6.25
N ARG A 31 -5.03 -1.06 -6.83
CA ARG A 31 -3.67 -0.59 -7.07
C ARG A 31 -3.67 0.59 -8.04
N LEU A 32 -4.48 0.51 -9.10
CA LEU A 32 -4.67 1.58 -10.06
C LEU A 32 -5.32 2.82 -9.41
N TRP A 33 -6.39 2.67 -8.62
CA TRP A 33 -7.00 3.78 -7.87
C TRP A 33 -6.01 4.48 -6.94
N SER A 34 -5.22 3.71 -6.19
CA SER A 34 -4.18 4.25 -5.31
C SER A 34 -3.15 5.05 -6.11
N THR A 35 -2.78 4.57 -7.30
CA THR A 35 -1.88 5.29 -8.22
C THR A 35 -2.51 6.60 -8.74
N ILE A 36 -3.79 6.59 -9.12
CA ILE A 36 -4.49 7.80 -9.56
C ILE A 36 -4.56 8.83 -8.43
N ILE A 37 -5.00 8.42 -7.23
CA ILE A 37 -5.10 9.30 -6.06
C ILE A 37 -3.73 9.90 -5.73
N PHE A 38 -2.66 9.11 -5.82
CA PHE A 38 -1.29 9.59 -5.64
C PHE A 38 -0.92 10.66 -6.67
N PHE A 39 -1.19 10.45 -7.96
CA PHE A 39 -0.88 11.45 -8.99
C PHE A 39 -1.71 12.73 -8.84
N VAL A 40 -3.00 12.63 -8.49
CA VAL A 40 -3.84 13.81 -8.23
C VAL A 40 -3.27 14.61 -7.05
N TRP A 41 -2.95 13.93 -5.95
CA TRP A 41 -2.33 14.58 -4.80
C TRP A 41 -0.96 15.17 -5.13
N LEU A 42 -0.14 14.47 -5.93
CA LEU A 42 1.18 14.94 -6.37
C LEU A 42 1.07 16.23 -7.20
N ILE A 43 0.11 16.31 -8.12
CA ILE A 43 -0.13 17.50 -8.93
C ILE A 43 -0.54 18.66 -8.02
N LEU A 44 -1.48 18.44 -7.09
CA LEU A 44 -1.89 19.47 -6.11
C LEU A 44 -0.72 19.93 -5.24
N PHE A 45 0.15 19.01 -4.83
CA PHE A 45 1.34 19.30 -4.06
C PHE A 45 2.33 20.17 -4.84
N VAL A 46 2.60 19.84 -6.11
CA VAL A 46 3.47 20.65 -6.98
C VAL A 46 2.87 22.05 -7.20
N ILE A 47 1.57 22.15 -7.46
CA ILE A 47 0.89 23.45 -7.58
C ILE A 47 1.07 24.27 -6.29
N ALA A 48 0.90 23.64 -5.12
CA ALA A 48 1.09 24.32 -3.85
C ALA A 48 2.51 24.87 -3.67
N LEU A 49 3.53 24.09 -4.03
CA LEU A 49 4.93 24.52 -3.97
C LEU A 49 5.24 25.72 -4.88
N VAL A 50 4.69 25.74 -6.10
CA VAL A 50 4.99 26.79 -7.09
C VAL A 50 4.13 28.04 -6.86
N SER A 51 2.97 27.91 -6.23
CA SER A 51 2.05 29.03 -5.99
C SER A 51 2.57 30.08 -5.00
N ASP A 52 3.48 29.70 -4.09
CA ASP A 52 4.01 30.58 -3.07
C ASP A 52 5.41 31.10 -3.45
N SER A 53 5.47 32.36 -3.90
CA SER A 53 6.72 33.05 -4.25
C SER A 53 7.73 33.13 -3.10
N SER A 54 7.28 33.10 -1.84
CA SER A 54 8.16 33.11 -0.68
C SER A 54 8.94 31.79 -0.57
N LEU A 55 8.33 30.66 -0.92
CA LEU A 55 9.00 29.36 -0.95
C LEU A 55 10.07 29.30 -2.03
N ILE A 56 9.79 29.81 -3.24
CA ILE A 56 10.76 29.84 -4.35
C ILE A 56 12.01 30.62 -3.94
N SER A 57 11.84 31.80 -3.34
CA SER A 57 12.97 32.61 -2.86
C SER A 57 13.76 31.97 -1.71
N LYS A 58 13.11 31.13 -0.90
CA LYS A 58 13.76 30.35 0.16
C LYS A 58 14.51 29.15 -0.41
N VAL A 59 13.93 28.48 -1.41
CA VAL A 59 14.56 27.38 -2.18
C VAL A 59 15.81 27.84 -2.91
N ASP A 60 15.79 29.02 -3.54
CA ASP A 60 16.97 29.59 -4.20
C ASP A 60 18.13 29.86 -3.23
N LYS A 61 17.82 30.24 -1.98
CA LYS A 61 18.83 30.39 -0.92
C LYS A 61 19.45 29.05 -0.54
N PHE A 62 18.73 27.93 -0.68
CA PHE A 62 19.24 26.58 -0.43
C PHE A 62 20.11 26.03 -1.57
N SER A 63 20.03 26.60 -2.78
CA SER A 63 20.83 26.16 -3.94
C SER A 63 22.23 26.80 -4.02
N GLN A 64 22.62 27.64 -3.05
CA GLN A 64 23.90 28.32 -3.06
C GLN A 64 25.05 27.41 -2.57
N PRO A 65 26.22 27.41 -3.24
CA PRO A 65 27.29 26.43 -3.02
C PRO A 65 27.98 26.50 -1.64
N ASN A 66 27.75 27.57 -0.87
CA ASN A 66 28.37 27.79 0.45
C ASN A 66 27.43 27.55 1.64
N VAL A 67 26.21 27.03 1.41
CA VAL A 67 25.31 26.65 2.51
C VAL A 67 25.76 25.30 3.05
N GLN A 68 26.39 25.34 4.23
CA GLN A 68 26.77 24.15 4.99
C GLN A 68 25.58 23.20 5.09
N GLY A 69 25.87 21.90 4.90
CA GLY A 69 24.93 20.79 4.73
C GLY A 69 23.54 21.05 5.27
N ILE A 70 22.56 21.08 4.37
CA ILE A 70 21.15 21.29 4.71
C ILE A 70 20.74 20.19 5.68
N GLU A 71 20.40 20.58 6.91
CA GLU A 71 19.66 19.71 7.81
C GLU A 71 18.31 19.43 7.14
N ASN A 72 18.07 18.16 6.77
CA ASN A 72 16.83 17.71 6.11
C ASN A 72 15.56 18.21 6.84
N TRP A 73 15.65 18.43 8.15
CA TRP A 73 14.60 18.98 8.99
C TRP A 73 14.24 20.44 8.67
N LYS A 74 15.23 21.30 8.39
CA LYS A 74 15.02 22.73 8.13
C LYS A 74 14.34 22.98 6.78
N LEU A 75 14.70 22.19 5.77
CA LEU A 75 14.02 22.22 4.47
C LEU A 75 12.54 21.83 4.64
N MET A 76 12.25 20.79 5.43
CA MET A 76 10.88 20.37 5.71
C MET A 76 10.05 21.46 6.41
N SER A 77 10.59 22.12 7.44
CA SER A 77 9.88 23.18 8.16
C SER A 77 9.58 24.39 7.28
N GLU A 78 10.48 24.72 6.36
CA GLU A 78 10.30 25.84 5.44
C GLU A 78 9.24 25.54 4.36
N LEU A 79 9.24 24.32 3.80
CA LEU A 79 8.19 23.91 2.86
C LEU A 79 6.79 23.92 3.50
N LEU A 80 6.69 23.56 4.78
CA LEU A 80 5.44 23.55 5.53
C LEU A 80 5.04 24.93 6.08
N SER A 81 5.90 25.96 5.96
CA SER A 81 5.60 27.30 6.45
C SER A 81 4.51 28.00 5.62
N ALA A 82 4.34 27.61 4.36
CA ALA A 82 3.29 28.13 3.50
C ALA A 82 1.93 27.51 3.86
N PRO A 83 0.88 28.33 4.09
CA PRO A 83 -0.42 27.83 4.56
C PRO A 83 -1.06 26.87 3.55
N PHE A 84 -0.91 27.12 2.25
CA PHE A 84 -1.49 26.26 1.22
C PHE A 84 -0.77 24.91 1.11
N THR A 85 0.57 24.90 1.11
CA THR A 85 1.38 23.66 1.14
C THR A 85 1.07 22.83 2.39
N PHE A 86 0.96 23.49 3.55
CA PHE A 86 0.60 22.83 4.79
C PHE A 86 -0.74 22.09 4.69
N ILE A 87 -1.79 22.74 4.15
CA ILE A 87 -3.11 22.12 3.96
C ILE A 87 -3.02 20.90 3.03
N VAL A 88 -2.33 21.01 1.90
CA VAL A 88 -2.19 19.89 0.94
C VAL A 88 -1.45 18.71 1.56
N VAL A 89 -0.42 18.96 2.37
CA VAL A 89 0.29 17.91 3.10
C VAL A 89 -0.60 17.25 4.14
N ILE A 90 -1.37 18.02 4.91
CA ILE A 90 -2.34 17.47 5.88
C ILE A 90 -3.38 16.59 5.18
N ILE A 91 -3.93 17.02 4.04
CA ILE A 91 -4.84 16.20 3.24
C ILE A 91 -4.16 14.90 2.80
N GLY A 92 -2.90 14.97 2.35
CA GLY A 92 -2.12 13.79 1.98
C GLY A 92 -1.94 12.82 3.13
N ILE A 93 -1.63 13.32 4.34
CA ILE A 93 -1.49 12.52 5.55
C ILE A 93 -2.82 11.84 5.92
N LEU A 94 -3.93 12.58 5.87
CA LEU A 94 -5.26 12.02 6.16
C LEU A 94 -5.65 10.95 5.15
N LEU A 95 -5.37 11.15 3.86
CA LEU A 95 -5.58 10.14 2.82
C LEU A 95 -4.73 8.90 3.06
N ALA A 96 -3.44 9.07 3.38
CA ALA A 96 -2.54 7.97 3.69
C ALA A 96 -3.04 7.15 4.89
N LEU A 97 -3.47 7.82 5.97
CA LEU A 97 -4.03 7.16 7.15
C LEU A 97 -5.33 6.43 6.83
N ALA A 98 -6.26 7.05 6.11
CA ALA A 98 -7.53 6.44 5.74
C ALA A 98 -7.33 5.20 4.85
N MET A 99 -6.36 5.25 3.94
CA MET A 99 -6.06 4.14 3.03
C MET A 99 -5.17 3.06 3.65
N PHE A 100 -4.53 3.33 4.80
CA PHE A 100 -3.54 2.43 5.41
C PHE A 100 -4.14 1.06 5.75
N LEU A 101 -5.16 1.02 6.61
CA LEU A 101 -5.84 -0.22 7.01
C LEU A 101 -6.39 -1.02 5.82
N PRO A 102 -7.22 -0.44 4.93
CA PRO A 102 -7.80 -1.20 3.83
C PRO A 102 -6.75 -1.72 2.82
N ASN A 103 -5.62 -1.04 2.63
CA ASN A 103 -4.52 -1.57 1.80
C ASN A 103 -3.90 -2.84 2.39
N ILE A 104 -3.71 -2.86 3.72
CA ILE A 104 -3.21 -4.07 4.41
C ILE A 104 -4.24 -5.19 4.28
N ALA A 105 -5.51 -4.89 4.57
CA ALA A 105 -6.59 -5.87 4.49
C ALA A 105 -6.73 -6.48 3.10
N LEU A 106 -6.64 -5.67 2.03
CA LEU A 106 -6.68 -6.15 0.66
C LEU A 106 -5.47 -7.03 0.31
N THR A 107 -4.27 -6.62 0.72
CA THR A 107 -3.03 -7.36 0.44
C THR A 107 -3.01 -8.73 1.10
N ILE A 108 -3.40 -8.80 2.38
CA ILE A 108 -3.46 -10.06 3.13
C ILE A 108 -4.53 -11.00 2.55
N ARG A 109 -5.71 -10.48 2.17
CA ARG A 109 -6.73 -11.28 1.48
C ARG A 109 -6.19 -11.85 0.17
N ARG A 110 -5.51 -11.03 -0.64
CA ARG A 110 -4.93 -11.47 -1.90
C ARG A 110 -3.89 -12.59 -1.72
N TYR A 111 -2.99 -12.46 -0.74
CA TYR A 111 -1.99 -13.50 -0.44
C TYR A 111 -2.66 -14.81 -0.03
N ARG A 112 -3.67 -14.74 0.84
CA ARG A 112 -4.45 -15.91 1.26
C ARG A 112 -5.26 -16.53 0.12
N ASP A 113 -5.74 -15.71 -0.81
CA ASP A 113 -6.46 -16.17 -2.00
C ASP A 113 -5.54 -16.87 -3.01
N ALA A 114 -4.24 -16.59 -3.00
CA ALA A 114 -3.24 -17.38 -3.73
C ALA A 114 -3.08 -18.81 -3.16
N GLY A 115 -3.68 -19.07 -1.98
CA GLY A 115 -3.69 -20.37 -1.31
C GLY A 115 -2.78 -20.46 -0.09
N THR A 116 -2.17 -19.36 0.36
CA THR A 116 -1.27 -19.38 1.53
C THR A 116 -2.04 -19.48 2.84
N VAL A 117 -1.40 -20.03 3.87
CA VAL A 117 -1.84 -19.89 5.26
C VAL A 117 -1.75 -18.44 5.74
N THR A 118 -2.62 -18.04 6.68
CA THR A 118 -2.75 -16.65 7.14
C THR A 118 -1.46 -16.08 7.73
N TRP A 119 -0.72 -16.88 8.49
CA TRP A 119 0.51 -16.41 9.13
C TRP A 119 1.65 -16.17 8.11
N VAL A 120 1.73 -16.97 7.03
CA VAL A 120 2.68 -16.74 5.93
C VAL A 120 2.36 -15.43 5.21
N ALA A 121 1.08 -15.13 4.98
CA ALA A 121 0.68 -13.87 4.36
C ALA A 121 1.18 -12.66 5.17
N TRP A 122 1.02 -12.69 6.50
CA TRP A 122 1.55 -11.66 7.38
C TRP A 122 3.08 -11.61 7.39
N LEU A 123 3.75 -12.77 7.43
CA LEU A 123 5.20 -12.84 7.39
C LEU A 123 5.77 -12.19 6.13
N VAL A 124 5.24 -12.56 4.95
CA VAL A 124 5.67 -12.00 3.67
C VAL A 124 5.41 -10.49 3.63
N TRP A 125 4.24 -10.05 4.09
CA TRP A 125 3.91 -8.61 4.12
C TRP A 125 4.85 -7.82 5.04
N ILE A 126 5.09 -8.28 6.27
CA ILE A 126 5.98 -7.61 7.23
C ILE A 126 7.42 -7.58 6.71
N LEU A 127 7.93 -8.70 6.22
CA LEU A 127 9.30 -8.79 5.72
C LEU A 127 9.53 -7.93 4.48
N SER A 128 8.50 -7.75 3.65
CA SER A 128 8.53 -6.84 2.51
C SER A 128 8.68 -5.36 2.92
N LEU A 129 8.28 -4.95 4.12
CA LEU A 129 8.41 -3.55 4.56
C LEU A 129 9.88 -3.14 4.73
N PHE A 130 10.74 -4.09 5.13
CA PHE A 130 12.18 -3.85 5.28
C PHE A 130 12.91 -3.65 3.94
N SER A 131 12.25 -3.95 2.81
CA SER A 131 12.81 -3.71 1.47
C SER A 131 12.91 -2.23 1.08
N HIS A 132 12.12 -1.34 1.70
CA HIS A 132 11.85 0.00 1.15
C HIS A 132 12.66 1.14 1.80
N SER A 133 13.59 0.84 2.72
CA SER A 133 14.35 1.87 3.43
C SER A 133 15.67 2.20 2.71
N GLU A 134 15.64 3.11 1.73
CA GLU A 134 16.86 3.52 1.01
C GLU A 134 17.72 4.58 1.72
N ARG A 135 17.32 5.06 2.91
CA ARG A 135 17.99 6.20 3.58
C ARG A 135 18.87 5.85 4.77
N ILE A 136 19.28 4.59 4.88
CA ILE A 136 20.04 4.13 6.05
C ILE A 136 21.26 3.30 5.59
N TYR A 137 22.44 3.95 5.62
CA TYR A 137 23.70 3.44 6.17
C TYR A 137 24.81 2.93 5.25
N SER A 138 26.03 3.34 5.64
CA SER A 138 27.34 3.12 5.04
C SER A 138 27.98 1.76 5.38
N ASN A 139 27.36 0.90 6.18
CA ASN A 139 28.00 -0.30 6.72
C ASN A 139 27.52 -1.60 6.04
N GLY A 140 28.47 -2.45 5.65
CA GLY A 140 28.25 -3.64 4.81
C GLY A 140 27.30 -4.71 5.36
N SER A 141 27.04 -4.75 6.67
CA SER A 141 26.11 -5.71 7.29
C SER A 141 24.63 -5.40 7.00
N MET A 142 24.25 -4.14 6.76
CA MET A 142 22.85 -3.76 6.47
C MET A 142 22.46 -3.94 5.00
N ARG A 143 23.42 -4.14 4.08
CA ARG A 143 23.13 -4.47 2.66
C ARG A 143 22.45 -5.84 2.52
N ILE A 144 22.80 -6.79 3.39
CA ILE A 144 22.22 -8.14 3.40
C ILE A 144 20.74 -8.09 3.82
N THR A 145 20.38 -7.27 4.81
CA THR A 145 18.99 -7.09 5.25
C THR A 145 18.09 -6.52 4.14
N LEU A 146 18.60 -5.59 3.33
CA LEU A 146 17.87 -5.03 2.18
C LEU A 146 17.65 -6.05 1.07
N MET A 147 18.65 -6.92 0.80
CA MET A 147 18.50 -8.02 -0.16
C MET A 147 17.43 -9.02 0.28
N ILE A 148 17.39 -9.35 1.57
CA ILE A 148 16.35 -10.23 2.13
C ILE A 148 14.96 -9.59 1.98
N GLY A 149 14.82 -8.32 2.37
CA GLY A 149 13.56 -7.57 2.17
C GLY A 149 13.10 -7.56 0.71
N GLY A 150 14.01 -7.32 -0.22
CA GLY A 150 13.74 -7.34 -1.66
C GLY A 150 13.24 -8.70 -2.16
N ILE A 151 13.78 -9.81 -1.65
CA ILE A 151 13.30 -11.16 -1.97
C ILE A 151 11.85 -11.33 -1.47
N PHE A 152 11.53 -10.91 -0.24
CA PHE A 152 10.16 -10.99 0.27
C PHE A 152 9.19 -10.07 -0.47
N ALA A 153 9.64 -8.90 -0.92
CA ALA A 153 8.87 -8.03 -1.80
C ALA A 153 8.56 -8.71 -3.15
N LEU A 154 9.54 -9.40 -3.74
CA LEU A 154 9.34 -10.18 -4.96
C LEU A 154 8.37 -11.35 -4.74
N ILE A 155 8.49 -12.07 -3.64
CA ILE A 155 7.56 -13.14 -3.26
C ILE A 155 6.15 -12.56 -3.11
N GLY A 156 5.99 -11.45 -2.39
CA GLY A 156 4.71 -10.76 -2.24
C GLY A 156 4.10 -10.34 -3.58
N PHE A 157 4.93 -9.83 -4.49
CA PHE A 157 4.51 -9.51 -5.86
C PHE A 157 4.04 -10.75 -6.61
N ILE A 158 4.78 -11.85 -6.58
CA ILE A 158 4.39 -13.13 -7.21
C ILE A 158 3.05 -13.61 -6.63
N LEU A 159 2.89 -13.60 -5.31
CA LEU A 159 1.63 -13.97 -4.64
C LEU A 159 0.45 -13.09 -5.08
N SER A 160 0.69 -11.81 -5.39
CA SER A 160 -0.36 -10.92 -5.88
C SER A 160 -0.85 -11.28 -7.28
N VAL A 161 0.05 -11.75 -8.15
CA VAL A 161 -0.23 -12.12 -9.56
C VAL A 161 -0.80 -13.53 -9.68
N LEU A 162 -0.39 -14.45 -8.81
CA LEU A 162 -0.72 -15.87 -8.90
C LEU A 162 -2.23 -16.13 -9.06
N PRO A 163 -2.61 -17.13 -9.85
CA PRO A 163 -3.48 -18.21 -9.42
C PRO A 163 -4.38 -18.01 -8.19
N SER A 164 -5.70 -18.06 -8.27
CA SER A 164 -6.47 -18.32 -7.04
C SER A 164 -6.27 -19.80 -6.69
N ASP A 165 -6.04 -20.09 -5.43
CA ASP A 165 -5.88 -21.46 -4.89
C ASP A 165 -4.69 -22.27 -5.44
N THR A 166 -3.71 -21.65 -6.10
CA THR A 166 -2.52 -22.35 -6.62
C THR A 166 -1.67 -23.03 -5.57
N LEU A 167 -1.59 -22.44 -4.37
CA LEU A 167 -0.78 -22.96 -3.27
C LEU A 167 -1.61 -23.86 -2.33
N THR A 168 -2.84 -24.22 -2.67
CA THR A 168 -3.65 -25.06 -1.79
C THR A 168 -3.11 -26.49 -1.75
N GLY A 169 -2.93 -27.03 -0.54
CA GLY A 169 -2.35 -28.37 -0.35
C GLY A 169 -0.84 -28.47 -0.61
N THR A 170 -0.12 -27.35 -0.80
CA THR A 170 1.34 -27.35 -0.93
C THR A 170 2.01 -27.24 0.44
N GLY A 171 2.23 -28.39 1.09
CA GLY A 171 3.06 -28.50 2.30
C GLY A 171 2.78 -27.47 3.39
N PHE A 172 3.83 -26.86 3.94
CA PHE A 172 3.77 -25.91 5.07
C PHE A 172 3.27 -24.50 4.70
N ILE A 173 3.35 -24.12 3.43
CA ILE A 173 3.01 -22.77 2.94
C ILE A 173 1.53 -22.69 2.56
N GLY A 174 0.99 -23.79 2.06
CA GLY A 174 -0.36 -23.90 1.54
C GLY A 174 -1.40 -24.17 2.62
N ARG A 175 -2.58 -23.56 2.50
CA ARG A 175 -3.70 -23.89 3.37
C ARG A 175 -4.26 -25.29 3.06
N PRO A 176 -4.88 -25.98 4.03
CA PRO A 176 -5.48 -27.30 3.82
C PRO A 176 -6.60 -27.26 2.77
N LYS A 177 -6.71 -28.29 1.93
CA LYS A 177 -7.74 -28.37 0.87
C LYS A 177 -9.19 -28.33 1.41
N ALA A 178 -9.39 -28.73 2.65
CA ALA A 178 -10.69 -28.69 3.33
C ALA A 178 -11.16 -27.26 3.69
N GLN A 179 -10.25 -26.28 3.73
CA GLN A 179 -10.57 -24.91 4.10
C GLN A 179 -10.85 -24.07 2.83
N LYS A 180 -12.09 -24.14 2.33
CA LYS A 180 -12.57 -23.21 1.29
C LYS A 180 -12.94 -21.88 1.95
N LEU A 181 -12.33 -20.78 1.50
CA LEU A 181 -12.82 -19.44 1.84
C LEU A 181 -14.12 -19.23 1.06
N VAL A 182 -15.21 -18.90 1.75
CA VAL A 182 -16.54 -18.67 1.16
C VAL A 182 -16.56 -17.28 0.51
N PHE A 183 -17.14 -17.15 -0.69
CA PHE A 183 -17.35 -15.85 -1.31
C PHE A 183 -18.51 -15.13 -0.60
N LYS A 184 -18.44 -13.80 -0.46
CA LYS A 184 -19.56 -13.04 0.14
C LYS A 184 -20.85 -13.14 -0.69
N GLU A 185 -20.74 -13.46 -1.99
CA GLU A 185 -21.87 -13.71 -2.89
C GLU A 185 -22.63 -15.01 -2.55
N ASP A 186 -22.02 -15.95 -1.83
CA ASP A 186 -22.68 -17.21 -1.43
C ASP A 186 -23.58 -17.06 -0.19
N TYR A 187 -23.63 -15.88 0.44
CA TYR A 187 -24.51 -15.62 1.60
C TYR A 187 -25.91 -15.17 1.19
N THR A 188 -26.09 -14.70 -0.04
CA THR A 188 -27.38 -14.17 -0.54
C THR A 188 -28.24 -15.21 -1.26
N ASP A 189 -27.76 -16.45 -1.41
CA ASP A 189 -28.49 -17.56 -2.04
C ASP A 189 -29.00 -18.60 -1.01
N SER A 190 -29.22 -18.20 0.25
CA SER A 190 -30.06 -19.00 1.15
C SER A 190 -31.52 -18.83 0.71
N PRO A 191 -32.24 -19.90 0.35
CA PRO A 191 -33.66 -19.83 0.08
C PRO A 191 -34.38 -19.67 1.43
N ASP A 192 -34.49 -18.42 1.90
CA ASP A 192 -35.34 -18.08 3.04
C ASP A 192 -36.84 -17.97 2.62
N ASP A 193 -37.19 -18.46 1.42
CA ASP A 193 -38.56 -18.63 0.92
C ASP A 193 -39.02 -20.08 1.11
N GLU A 194 -39.20 -20.53 2.36
CA GLU A 194 -40.04 -21.70 2.67
C GLU A 194 -40.35 -21.78 4.17
N LEU A 195 -41.17 -20.84 4.69
CA LEU A 195 -42.08 -21.06 5.84
C LEU A 195 -43.29 -20.12 5.76
#